data_AF-A0A957PEW5-F1
#
_entry.id   AF-A0A957PEW5-F1
#
_cell.length_a   1.000
_cell.length_b   1.000
_cell.length_c   1.000
_cell.angle_alpha   90.00
_cell.angle_beta   90.00
_cell.angle_gamma   90.00
#
_symmetry.space_group_name_H-M   'P 1'
#
loop_
_entity.id
_entity.type
_entity.pdbx_description
1 polymer ?
#
loop_
_entity_poly.entity_id
_entity_poly.type
_entity_poly.pdbx_seq_one_letter_code
_entity_poly.pdbx_strand_id
1 'polypeptide(L)'
;MTDNLRYAQAYAQRLNWSVFPIHNPIFDANGICTGCTCEHYRRSDECKQKHPRLFLGSDGKCANPGKCPRVAWASKSTTDNAIISRWWGQMWRGVDVDTGEVIEVSPNLAIDCGKSGILAFDADTYKDQAGDLLDIIPSHQQETVTAITGGGGTHLIYDAQGKPYGNSTQGLPPGIDIRGIGGYIVVAPSVHKSGRRYEWEELYSPSQTALLPIPKALDAILGAAHGNRIRYAPGTPTAAPQAIQKQAGLVDQVIDRAKLVADTARDYGGGLRWILSECPFCPESDPHADDGTPFIIVLPDGRIVAGCHHNRCRQRIAAAGVSGWHMLRKRAGLERRPFLRRQVIATVPAMVGAAL
;
A
#
# COMPACT_ATOMS: atom_id res chain seq x y z
N MET A 1 15.65 -22.48 -18.55
CA MET A 1 14.71 -22.01 -17.51
C MET A 1 15.24 -20.68 -16.99
N THR A 2 14.44 -19.61 -16.95
CA THR A 2 14.94 -18.30 -16.48
C THR A 2 15.09 -18.33 -14.95
N ASP A 3 16.01 -17.54 -14.41
CA ASP A 3 16.19 -17.47 -12.95
C ASP A 3 14.89 -17.04 -12.25
N ASN A 4 14.18 -16.04 -12.78
CA ASN A 4 12.90 -15.60 -12.21
C ASN A 4 11.84 -16.71 -12.16
N LEU A 5 11.77 -17.61 -13.15
CA LEU A 5 10.85 -18.75 -13.08
C LEU A 5 11.19 -19.67 -11.91
N ARG A 6 12.48 -20.03 -11.76
CA ARG A 6 12.93 -20.93 -10.69
C ARG A 6 12.62 -20.34 -9.31
N TYR A 7 12.87 -19.06 -9.11
CA TYR A 7 12.57 -18.38 -7.86
C TYR A 7 11.06 -18.24 -7.62
N ALA A 8 10.27 -17.88 -8.63
CA ALA A 8 8.81 -17.78 -8.50
C ALA A 8 8.19 -19.12 -8.08
N GLN A 9 8.63 -20.23 -8.68
CA GLN A 9 8.20 -21.58 -8.29
C GLN A 9 8.66 -21.94 -6.88
N ALA A 10 9.90 -21.62 -6.51
CA ALA A 10 10.41 -21.90 -5.17
C ALA A 10 9.62 -21.14 -4.10
N TYR A 11 9.29 -19.87 -4.32
CA TYR A 11 8.48 -19.08 -3.38
C TYR A 11 7.07 -19.66 -3.23
N ALA A 12 6.42 -20.00 -4.35
CA ALA A 12 5.10 -20.58 -4.32
C ALA A 12 5.06 -21.96 -3.65
N GLN A 13 5.98 -22.86 -4.01
CA GLN A 13 5.93 -24.26 -3.59
C GLN A 13 6.51 -24.49 -2.19
N ARG A 14 7.57 -23.77 -1.82
CA ARG A 14 8.28 -24.01 -0.56
C ARG A 14 7.82 -23.09 0.57
N LEU A 15 7.37 -21.88 0.22
CA LEU A 15 7.01 -20.85 1.19
C LEU A 15 5.51 -20.54 1.17
N ASN A 16 4.75 -21.11 0.23
CA ASN A 16 3.34 -20.79 0.01
C ASN A 16 3.12 -19.28 -0.23
N TRP A 17 4.08 -18.60 -0.84
CA TRP A 17 4.00 -17.18 -1.14
C TRP A 17 3.35 -16.94 -2.50
N SER A 18 2.31 -16.11 -2.51
CA SER A 18 1.58 -15.75 -3.72
C SER A 18 2.37 -14.76 -4.57
N VAL A 19 2.77 -15.18 -5.76
CA VAL A 19 3.64 -14.41 -6.67
C VAL A 19 2.88 -13.89 -7.89
N PHE A 20 3.46 -12.87 -8.54
CA PHE A 20 2.97 -12.36 -9.83
C PHE A 20 4.05 -11.59 -10.61
N PRO A 21 3.94 -11.50 -11.95
CA PRO A 21 4.91 -10.80 -12.78
C PRO A 21 4.72 -9.29 -12.75
N ILE A 22 5.83 -8.57 -12.76
CA ILE A 22 5.90 -7.11 -12.86
C ILE A 22 6.80 -6.69 -14.02
N HIS A 23 6.70 -5.44 -14.43
CA HIS A 23 7.46 -4.85 -15.51
C HIS A 23 8.94 -4.70 -15.14
N ASN A 24 9.80 -4.60 -16.16
CA ASN A 24 11.24 -4.42 -16.03
C ASN A 24 11.63 -2.97 -16.31
N PRO A 25 12.66 -2.44 -15.62
CA PRO A 25 13.32 -1.21 -16.05
C PRO A 25 14.02 -1.42 -17.40
N ILE A 26 14.12 -0.34 -18.18
CA ILE A 26 14.86 -0.27 -19.45
C ILE A 26 16.08 0.61 -19.19
N PHE A 27 17.22 0.23 -19.77
CA PHE A 27 18.50 0.92 -19.60
C PHE A 27 19.10 1.29 -20.95
N ASP A 28 19.80 2.42 -21.01
CA ASP A 28 20.64 2.78 -22.14
C ASP A 28 21.97 1.99 -22.13
N ALA A 29 22.81 2.25 -23.14
CA ALA A 29 24.14 1.65 -23.27
C ALA A 29 25.10 1.95 -22.10
N ASN A 30 24.83 2.99 -21.30
CA ASN A 30 25.60 3.35 -20.12
C ASN A 30 25.05 2.72 -18.84
N GLY A 31 23.97 1.94 -18.91
CA GLY A 31 23.32 1.34 -17.76
C GLY A 31 22.44 2.30 -16.97
N ILE A 32 22.10 3.47 -17.53
CA ILE A 32 21.19 4.43 -16.91
C ILE A 32 19.76 4.03 -17.24
N CYS A 33 18.87 3.99 -16.24
CA CYS A 33 17.48 3.65 -16.47
C CYS A 33 16.74 4.79 -17.20
N THR A 34 16.32 4.53 -18.43
CA THR A 34 15.63 5.48 -19.31
C THR A 34 14.12 5.31 -19.31
N GLY A 35 13.62 4.15 -18.86
CA GLY A 35 12.20 3.88 -18.87
C GLY A 35 11.82 2.56 -18.25
N CYS A 36 10.62 2.12 -18.58
CA CYS A 36 10.03 0.88 -18.10
C CYS A 36 9.27 0.20 -19.22
N THR A 37 9.36 -1.12 -19.30
CA THR A 37 8.59 -1.92 -20.28
C THR A 37 7.07 -1.79 -20.16
N CYS A 38 6.55 -1.10 -19.14
CA CYS A 38 5.13 -0.74 -19.06
C CYS A 38 4.75 0.46 -19.96
N GLU A 39 5.71 1.29 -20.33
CA GLU A 39 5.46 2.58 -21.00
C GLU A 39 4.85 2.38 -22.38
N HIS A 40 5.28 1.37 -23.13
CA HIS A 40 4.69 1.05 -24.44
C HIS A 40 3.18 0.81 -24.34
N TYR A 41 2.74 -0.04 -23.41
CA TYR A 41 1.32 -0.23 -23.17
C TYR A 41 0.67 1.06 -22.67
N ARG A 42 1.29 1.72 -21.69
CA ARG A 42 0.72 2.92 -21.05
C ARG A 42 0.59 4.13 -21.98
N ARG A 43 1.26 4.14 -23.14
CA ARG A 43 1.11 5.17 -24.18
C ARG A 43 0.16 4.77 -25.31
N SER A 44 -0.38 3.54 -25.29
CA SER A 44 -1.27 3.07 -26.35
C SER A 44 -2.70 3.62 -26.20
N ASP A 45 -3.42 3.68 -27.32
CA ASP A 45 -4.85 3.99 -27.32
C ASP A 45 -5.67 2.96 -26.51
N GLU A 46 -5.21 1.70 -26.49
CA GLU A 46 -5.83 0.67 -25.67
C GLU A 46 -5.74 1.01 -24.18
N CYS A 47 -4.58 1.46 -23.69
CA CYS A 47 -4.46 1.88 -22.30
C CYS A 47 -5.30 3.13 -22.04
N LYS A 48 -5.29 4.11 -22.95
CA LYS A 48 -6.12 5.31 -22.85
C LYS A 48 -7.60 4.98 -22.70
N GLN A 49 -8.09 3.98 -23.43
CA GLN A 49 -9.48 3.53 -23.39
C GLN A 49 -9.81 2.67 -22.17
N LYS A 50 -9.01 1.63 -21.90
CA LYS A 50 -9.34 0.59 -20.90
C LYS A 50 -8.84 0.94 -19.50
N HIS A 51 -7.73 1.68 -19.41
CA HIS A 51 -7.06 2.02 -18.16
C HIS A 51 -6.54 3.47 -18.19
N PRO A 52 -7.41 4.49 -18.38
CA PRO A 52 -6.99 5.90 -18.52
C PRO A 52 -6.11 6.39 -17.37
N ARG A 53 -6.26 5.81 -16.18
CA ARG A 53 -5.46 6.09 -14.98
C ARG A 53 -4.01 5.66 -15.08
N LEU A 54 -3.73 4.65 -15.88
CA LEU A 54 -2.39 4.20 -16.18
C LEU A 54 -1.82 4.93 -17.40
N PHE A 55 -2.64 5.63 -18.18
CA PHE A 55 -2.17 6.26 -19.41
C PHE A 55 -1.04 7.26 -19.13
N LEU A 56 0.00 7.22 -19.96
CA LEU A 56 1.09 8.18 -19.98
C LEU A 56 0.95 9.01 -21.26
N GLY A 57 0.96 10.34 -21.13
CA GLY A 57 1.08 11.23 -22.28
C GLY A 57 2.40 11.02 -23.02
N SER A 58 2.58 11.71 -24.15
CA SER A 58 3.78 11.61 -25.00
C SER A 58 5.08 11.74 -24.22
N ASP A 59 5.13 12.67 -23.26
CA ASP A 59 6.32 12.95 -22.46
C ASP A 59 6.31 12.23 -21.10
N GLY A 60 5.24 11.47 -20.82
CA GLY A 60 5.04 10.79 -19.54
C GLY A 60 5.98 9.60 -19.37
N LYS A 61 6.65 9.53 -18.22
CA LYS A 61 7.53 8.41 -17.83
C LYS A 61 6.96 7.62 -16.67
N CYS A 62 7.35 6.35 -16.58
CA CYS A 62 6.98 5.51 -15.45
C CYS A 62 7.64 6.02 -14.17
N ALA A 63 6.84 6.36 -13.14
CA ALA A 63 7.36 6.81 -11.86
C ALA A 63 8.13 5.72 -11.07
N ASN A 64 7.84 4.45 -11.33
CA ASN A 64 8.45 3.33 -10.60
C ASN A 64 8.90 2.21 -11.57
N PRO A 65 9.93 2.45 -12.42
CA PRO A 65 10.45 1.43 -13.32
C PRO A 65 10.83 0.16 -12.56
N GLY A 66 10.42 -0.99 -13.09
CA GLY A 66 10.68 -2.28 -12.46
C GLY A 66 9.70 -2.70 -11.36
N LYS A 67 8.77 -1.84 -10.92
CA LYS A 67 7.83 -2.13 -9.81
C LYS A 67 6.35 -2.21 -10.25
N CYS A 68 6.03 -1.95 -11.52
CA CYS A 68 4.65 -1.90 -12.03
C CYS A 68 4.09 -3.31 -12.31
N PRO A 69 2.90 -3.68 -11.80
CA PRO A 69 2.32 -4.99 -12.07
C PRO A 69 2.01 -5.21 -13.56
N ARG A 70 2.26 -6.42 -14.09
CA ARG A 70 1.86 -6.82 -15.46
C ARG A 70 0.47 -7.44 -15.53
N VAL A 71 -0.10 -7.76 -14.38
CA VAL A 71 -1.41 -8.38 -14.23
C VAL A 71 -2.20 -7.63 -13.15
N ALA A 72 -3.52 -7.84 -13.11
CA ALA A 72 -4.38 -7.39 -12.02
C ALA A 72 -4.04 -8.16 -10.73
N TRP A 73 -2.89 -7.84 -10.15
CA TRP A 73 -2.19 -8.69 -9.18
C TRP A 73 -3.02 -9.02 -7.94
N ALA A 74 -3.82 -8.09 -7.42
CA ALA A 74 -4.63 -8.33 -6.22
C ALA A 74 -5.57 -9.54 -6.39
N SER A 75 -6.12 -9.75 -7.58
CA SER A 75 -6.95 -10.92 -7.88
C SER A 75 -6.18 -12.07 -8.54
N LYS A 76 -5.02 -11.80 -9.17
CA LYS A 76 -4.30 -12.79 -9.97
C LYS A 76 -3.09 -13.42 -9.30
N SER A 77 -2.48 -12.79 -8.29
CA SER A 77 -1.38 -13.37 -7.52
C SER A 77 -1.72 -14.78 -7.02
N THR A 78 -0.77 -15.70 -7.12
CA THR A 78 -1.05 -17.13 -7.02
C THR A 78 0.16 -17.94 -6.56
N THR A 79 -0.10 -19.13 -6.02
CA THR A 79 0.86 -20.20 -5.76
C THR A 79 0.76 -21.35 -6.78
N ASP A 80 -0.17 -21.26 -7.73
CA ASP A 80 -0.37 -22.28 -8.75
C ASP A 80 0.81 -22.32 -9.75
N ASN A 81 1.53 -23.43 -9.73
CA ASN A 81 2.71 -23.65 -10.56
C ASN A 81 2.41 -23.66 -12.06
N ALA A 82 1.21 -24.07 -12.50
CA ALA A 82 0.84 -24.04 -13.91
C ALA A 82 0.70 -22.60 -14.40
N ILE A 83 0.08 -21.72 -13.59
CA ILE A 83 -0.03 -20.29 -13.90
C ILE A 83 1.35 -19.63 -13.90
N ILE A 84 2.19 -19.92 -12.89
CA ILE A 84 3.55 -19.39 -12.77
C ILE A 84 4.41 -19.83 -13.98
N SER A 85 4.36 -21.10 -14.35
CA SER A 85 5.08 -21.64 -15.51
C SER A 85 4.63 -20.97 -16.80
N ARG A 86 3.34 -20.66 -16.95
CA ARG A 86 2.85 -19.91 -18.11
C ARG A 86 3.38 -18.48 -18.14
N TRP A 87 3.46 -17.80 -17.00
CA TRP A 87 3.96 -16.42 -16.94
C TRP A 87 5.46 -16.31 -17.22
N TRP A 88 6.30 -17.19 -16.67
CA TRP A 88 7.76 -17.08 -16.83
C TRP A 88 8.38 -18.14 -17.76
N GLY A 89 7.57 -19.03 -18.34
CA GLY A 89 8.02 -20.06 -19.29
C GLY A 89 8.39 -19.51 -20.67
N GLN A 90 8.09 -18.25 -20.94
CA GLN A 90 8.44 -17.55 -22.18
C GLN A 90 9.04 -16.17 -21.90
N MET A 91 9.82 -15.66 -22.84
CA MET A 91 10.24 -14.26 -22.85
C MET A 91 9.06 -13.36 -23.18
N TRP A 92 9.00 -12.22 -22.50
CA TRP A 92 8.02 -11.19 -22.76
C TRP A 92 8.63 -10.16 -23.69
N ARG A 93 7.87 -9.75 -24.69
CA ARG A 93 8.23 -8.67 -25.60
C ARG A 93 7.66 -7.34 -25.10
N GLY A 94 8.51 -6.33 -25.02
CA GLY A 94 8.15 -4.93 -24.85
C GLY A 94 8.78 -4.08 -25.95
N VAL A 95 8.50 -2.79 -25.93
CA VAL A 95 9.12 -1.82 -26.83
C VAL A 95 9.66 -0.69 -25.96
N ASP A 96 10.90 -0.27 -26.19
CA ASP A 96 11.38 1.00 -25.69
C ASP A 96 10.68 2.12 -26.46
N VAL A 97 9.94 2.96 -25.74
CA VAL A 97 9.19 4.06 -26.33
C VAL A 97 10.07 5.21 -26.80
N ASP A 98 11.34 5.26 -26.36
CA ASP A 98 12.27 6.30 -26.75
C ASP A 98 13.07 5.92 -28.00
N THR A 99 13.48 4.64 -28.13
CA THR A 99 14.30 4.17 -29.25
C THR A 99 13.51 3.40 -30.31
N GLY A 100 12.30 2.91 -29.97
CA GLY A 100 11.51 2.02 -30.83
C GLY A 100 11.99 0.57 -30.84
N GLU A 101 13.01 0.22 -30.06
CA GLU A 101 13.59 -1.12 -30.06
C GLU A 101 12.69 -2.14 -29.34
N VAL A 102 12.63 -3.35 -29.88
CA VAL A 102 11.95 -4.48 -29.23
C VAL A 102 12.85 -5.04 -28.13
N ILE A 103 12.31 -5.14 -26.92
CA ILE A 103 13.01 -5.65 -25.75
C ILE A 103 12.40 -7.00 -25.36
N GLU A 104 13.22 -8.04 -25.29
CA GLU A 104 12.83 -9.33 -24.72
C GLU A 104 13.31 -9.44 -23.27
N VAL A 105 12.38 -9.72 -22.34
CA VAL A 105 12.67 -9.80 -20.91
C VAL A 105 11.99 -10.99 -20.25
N SER A 106 12.66 -11.57 -19.25
CA SER A 106 11.98 -12.30 -18.19
C SER A 106 11.36 -11.28 -17.24
N PRO A 107 10.05 -11.30 -16.97
CA PRO A 107 9.43 -10.29 -16.14
C PRO A 107 9.98 -10.36 -14.72
N ASN A 108 10.13 -9.20 -14.09
CA ASN A 108 10.44 -9.12 -12.66
C ASN A 108 9.35 -9.82 -11.82
N LEU A 109 9.68 -10.10 -10.56
CA LEU A 109 8.88 -10.91 -9.65
C LEU A 109 8.50 -10.11 -8.40
N ALA A 110 7.21 -10.18 -8.04
CA ALA A 110 6.69 -9.61 -6.79
C ALA A 110 5.91 -10.64 -5.98
N ILE A 111 5.81 -10.38 -4.68
CA ILE A 111 5.06 -11.16 -3.70
C ILE A 111 3.91 -10.33 -3.15
N ASP A 112 2.70 -10.88 -3.21
CA ASP A 112 1.52 -10.34 -2.54
C ASP A 112 1.64 -10.60 -1.03
N CYS A 113 1.88 -9.55 -0.24
CA CYS A 113 2.18 -9.68 1.18
C CYS A 113 0.97 -10.27 1.94
N GLY A 114 -0.23 -9.79 1.62
CA GLY A 114 -1.46 -10.22 2.30
C GLY A 114 -1.78 -11.69 2.08
N LYS A 115 -1.78 -12.16 0.82
CA LYS A 115 -2.07 -13.58 0.53
C LYS A 115 -0.96 -14.53 0.98
N SER A 116 0.25 -14.01 1.15
CA SER A 116 1.40 -14.79 1.62
C SER A 116 1.52 -14.82 3.15
N GLY A 117 0.66 -14.11 3.88
CA GLY A 117 0.71 -14.04 5.34
C GLY A 117 1.96 -13.34 5.87
N ILE A 118 2.55 -12.43 5.08
CA ILE A 118 3.77 -11.71 5.46
C ILE A 118 3.53 -10.21 5.63
N LEU A 119 4.39 -9.59 6.43
CA LEU A 119 4.49 -8.14 6.55
C LEU A 119 5.94 -7.73 6.31
N ALA A 120 6.17 -6.85 5.35
CA ALA A 120 7.51 -6.32 5.09
C ALA A 120 7.66 -4.92 5.70
N PHE A 121 8.75 -4.74 6.43
CA PHE A 121 9.30 -3.47 6.86
C PHE A 121 10.32 -3.02 5.81
N ASP A 122 9.96 -2.01 5.04
CA ASP A 122 10.72 -1.47 3.92
C ASP A 122 11.50 -0.24 4.39
N ALA A 123 12.80 -0.44 4.63
CA ALA A 123 13.73 0.58 5.11
C ALA A 123 14.55 1.11 3.94
N ASP A 124 14.17 2.29 3.43
CA ASP A 124 14.96 3.01 2.43
C ASP A 124 16.09 3.78 3.13
N THR A 125 17.32 3.23 3.11
CA THR A 125 18.54 3.75 3.78
C THR A 125 19.10 5.07 3.21
N TYR A 126 18.44 5.69 2.23
CA TYR A 126 18.93 6.88 1.51
C TYR A 126 18.50 8.23 2.11
N LYS A 127 18.06 8.25 3.36
CA LYS A 127 17.84 9.49 4.10
C LYS A 127 18.86 9.54 5.23
N ASP A 128 19.51 10.69 5.41
CA ASP A 128 20.58 10.97 6.40
C ASP A 128 20.15 10.82 7.89
N GLN A 129 19.13 10.01 8.16
CA GLN A 129 18.58 9.62 9.46
C GLN A 129 18.61 8.09 9.66
N ALA A 130 19.28 7.34 8.77
CA ALA A 130 19.26 5.87 8.73
C ALA A 130 19.78 5.19 10.01
N GLY A 131 20.56 5.89 10.84
CA GLY A 131 20.98 5.40 12.16
C GLY A 131 19.81 5.11 13.11
N ASP A 132 18.73 5.88 13.05
CA ASP A 132 17.58 5.78 13.98
C ASP A 132 16.49 4.77 13.52
N LEU A 133 16.57 4.24 12.29
CA LEU A 133 15.47 3.49 11.67
C LEU A 133 15.35 2.03 12.13
N LEU A 134 16.50 1.40 12.45
CA LEU A 134 16.56 0.05 13.00
C LEU A 134 16.51 0.02 14.53
N ASP A 135 16.77 1.16 15.19
CA ASP A 135 16.81 1.27 16.66
C ASP A 135 15.45 1.00 17.33
N ILE A 136 14.35 1.09 16.58
CA ILE A 136 13.02 0.72 17.08
C ILE A 136 12.80 -0.80 17.14
N ILE A 137 13.65 -1.59 16.46
CA ILE A 137 13.59 -3.06 16.43
C ILE A 137 14.84 -3.58 17.14
N PRO A 138 14.73 -4.26 18.29
CA PRO A 138 15.89 -4.87 18.94
C PRO A 138 16.63 -5.82 17.97
N SER A 139 17.97 -5.88 18.02
CA SER A 139 18.79 -6.64 17.06
C SER A 139 18.34 -8.09 16.85
N HIS A 140 17.98 -8.80 17.92
CA HIS A 140 17.47 -10.18 17.84
C HIS A 140 16.12 -10.32 17.10
N GLN A 141 15.36 -9.23 16.94
CA GLN A 141 14.11 -9.17 16.16
C GLN A 141 14.35 -8.65 14.73
N GLN A 142 15.59 -8.30 14.39
CA GLN A 142 16.01 -7.99 13.01
C GLN A 142 16.50 -9.26 12.28
N GLU A 143 16.78 -10.35 13.00
CA GLU A 143 17.25 -11.64 12.47
C GLU A 143 16.12 -12.46 11.79
N THR A 144 15.43 -11.82 10.84
CA THR A 144 14.36 -12.42 10.05
C THR A 144 14.76 -12.47 8.58
N VAL A 145 13.92 -13.07 7.73
CA VAL A 145 14.13 -13.07 6.29
C VAL A 145 14.32 -11.65 5.77
N THR A 146 15.43 -11.40 5.07
CA THR A 146 15.87 -10.06 4.73
C THR A 146 16.24 -9.95 3.25
N ALA A 147 15.59 -9.04 2.52
CA ALA A 147 15.91 -8.74 1.13
C ALA A 147 16.66 -7.41 1.01
N ILE A 148 17.76 -7.41 0.25
CA ILE A 148 18.48 -6.22 -0.15
C ILE A 148 17.85 -5.68 -1.43
N THR A 149 17.44 -4.42 -1.42
CA THR A 149 16.91 -3.76 -2.60
C THR A 149 18.05 -3.31 -3.51
N GLY A 150 17.82 -3.30 -4.83
CA GLY A 150 18.79 -2.65 -5.74
C GLY A 150 18.90 -1.14 -5.50
N GLY A 151 17.97 -0.55 -4.75
CA GLY A 151 18.04 0.82 -4.26
C GLY A 151 19.16 1.01 -3.25
N GLY A 152 19.50 -0.01 -2.45
CA GLY A 152 20.45 -0.01 -1.33
C GLY A 152 19.77 0.04 0.05
N GLY A 153 18.42 0.11 0.09
CA GLY A 153 17.60 -0.16 1.26
C GLY A 153 17.32 -1.65 1.45
N THR A 154 16.57 -1.99 2.50
CA THR A 154 16.38 -3.36 2.97
C THR A 154 14.91 -3.64 3.32
N HIS A 155 14.43 -4.84 3.00
CA HIS A 155 13.12 -5.35 3.43
C HIS A 155 13.31 -6.42 4.50
N LEU A 156 12.95 -6.11 5.75
CA LEU A 156 12.81 -7.11 6.81
C LEU A 156 11.41 -7.72 6.72
N ILE A 157 11.31 -9.03 6.52
CA ILE A 157 10.04 -9.72 6.30
C ILE A 157 9.66 -10.52 7.54
N TYR A 158 8.45 -10.30 8.03
CA TYR A 158 7.91 -10.93 9.22
C TYR A 158 6.68 -11.79 8.90
N ASP A 159 6.44 -12.80 9.72
CA ASP A 159 5.15 -13.51 9.76
C ASP A 159 4.09 -12.53 10.29
N ALA A 160 3.06 -12.29 9.48
CA ALA A 160 1.99 -11.38 9.84
C ALA A 160 1.10 -11.95 10.96
N GLN A 161 1.11 -13.26 11.20
CA GLN A 161 0.32 -13.95 12.23
C GLN A 161 -1.17 -13.60 12.18
N GLY A 162 -1.71 -13.43 10.97
CA GLY A 162 -3.10 -13.04 10.74
C GLY A 162 -3.45 -11.61 11.15
N LYS A 163 -2.47 -10.77 11.53
CA LYS A 163 -2.73 -9.38 11.92
C LYS A 163 -3.22 -8.56 10.71
N PRO A 164 -4.19 -7.65 10.90
CA PRO A 164 -4.88 -6.96 9.81
C PRO A 164 -4.10 -5.76 9.26
N TYR A 165 -2.78 -5.77 9.38
CA TYR A 165 -1.95 -4.63 8.99
C TYR A 165 -1.83 -4.56 7.48
N GLY A 166 -2.28 -3.43 6.93
CA GLY A 166 -2.13 -3.08 5.53
C GLY A 166 -0.86 -2.26 5.28
N ASN A 167 -0.88 -1.43 4.24
CA ASN A 167 0.22 -0.50 3.99
C ASN A 167 0.18 0.68 4.98
N SER A 168 1.28 0.96 5.66
CA SER A 168 1.37 2.06 6.62
C SER A 168 2.67 2.82 6.51
N THR A 169 2.59 4.13 6.72
CA THR A 169 3.71 5.03 7.03
C THR A 169 3.42 5.83 8.31
N GLN A 170 2.28 5.57 8.95
CA GLN A 170 1.76 6.38 10.06
C GLN A 170 2.35 5.92 11.39
N GLY A 171 2.89 6.87 12.16
CA GLY A 171 3.55 6.59 13.44
C GLY A 171 4.92 5.94 13.32
N LEU A 172 5.44 5.82 12.10
CA LEU A 172 6.77 5.27 11.81
C LEU A 172 7.76 6.40 11.51
N PRO A 173 9.05 6.21 11.83
CA PRO A 173 10.07 7.17 11.44
C PRO A 173 10.09 7.42 9.93
N PRO A 174 10.49 8.63 9.48
CA PRO A 174 10.58 8.96 8.07
C PRO A 174 11.48 7.98 7.30
N GLY A 175 10.99 7.47 6.16
CA GLY A 175 11.76 6.51 5.35
C GLY A 175 11.48 5.04 5.64
N ILE A 176 10.57 4.76 6.58
CA ILE A 176 10.03 3.41 6.80
C ILE A 176 8.64 3.30 6.19
N ASP A 177 8.48 2.32 5.32
CA ASP A 177 7.22 1.87 4.76
C ASP A 177 6.87 0.47 5.30
N ILE A 178 5.58 0.21 5.54
CA ILE A 178 5.07 -1.14 5.82
C ILE A 178 4.28 -1.64 4.64
N ARG A 179 4.53 -2.88 4.23
CA ARG A 179 3.78 -3.59 3.19
C ARG A 179 3.13 -4.84 3.80
N GLY A 180 1.80 -4.80 3.90
CA GLY A 180 0.99 -5.90 4.42
C GLY A 180 -0.18 -6.18 3.48
N ILE A 181 -1.38 -6.36 4.02
CA ILE A 181 -2.60 -6.57 3.23
C ILE A 181 -2.80 -5.42 2.23
N GLY A 182 -3.01 -5.76 0.95
CA GLY A 182 -3.15 -4.78 -0.13
C GLY A 182 -1.82 -4.15 -0.56
N GLY A 183 -0.70 -4.69 -0.10
CA GLY A 183 0.66 -4.37 -0.52
C GLY A 183 1.35 -5.56 -1.17
N TYR A 184 2.43 -5.25 -1.88
CA TYR A 184 3.37 -6.23 -2.39
C TYR A 184 4.79 -5.68 -2.28
N ILE A 185 5.76 -6.60 -2.29
CA ILE A 185 7.19 -6.30 -2.38
C ILE A 185 7.77 -6.90 -3.66
N VAL A 186 8.81 -6.25 -4.19
CA VAL A 186 9.63 -6.81 -5.27
C VAL A 186 10.76 -7.59 -4.63
N VAL A 187 11.06 -8.77 -5.16
CA VAL A 187 12.01 -9.71 -4.53
C VAL A 187 13.04 -10.23 -5.51
N ALA A 188 14.07 -10.89 -4.97
CA ALA A 188 15.11 -11.51 -5.76
C ALA A 188 14.54 -12.54 -6.78
N PRO A 189 15.13 -12.66 -7.98
CA PRO A 189 16.32 -11.94 -8.47
C PRO A 189 15.98 -10.77 -9.42
N SER A 190 14.86 -10.08 -9.17
CA SER A 190 14.36 -8.97 -9.99
C SER A 190 15.37 -7.84 -10.18
N VAL A 191 15.30 -7.09 -11.29
CA VAL A 191 16.18 -5.95 -11.57
C VAL A 191 15.53 -4.64 -11.10
N HIS A 192 16.27 -3.83 -10.35
CA HIS A 192 15.87 -2.50 -9.90
C HIS A 192 16.28 -1.42 -10.92
N LYS A 193 15.62 -0.25 -10.92
CA LYS A 193 15.95 0.89 -11.81
C LYS A 193 17.39 1.43 -11.67
N SER A 194 18.15 1.01 -10.67
CA SER A 194 19.57 1.34 -10.53
C SER A 194 20.49 0.42 -11.35
N GLY A 195 19.94 -0.60 -12.00
CA GLY A 195 20.71 -1.67 -12.66
C GLY A 195 21.06 -2.83 -11.74
N ARG A 196 21.06 -2.61 -10.42
CA ARG A 196 21.30 -3.67 -9.42
C ARG A 196 20.10 -4.60 -9.28
N ARG A 197 20.34 -5.83 -8.84
CA ARG A 197 19.28 -6.80 -8.55
C ARG A 197 18.78 -6.68 -7.12
N TYR A 198 17.56 -7.13 -6.89
CA TYR A 198 17.11 -7.52 -5.57
C TYR A 198 17.80 -8.83 -5.19
N GLU A 199 18.29 -8.90 -3.97
CA GLU A 199 19.04 -10.05 -3.46
C GLU A 199 18.50 -10.41 -2.07
N TRP A 200 18.70 -11.65 -1.65
CA TRP A 200 18.51 -12.01 -0.26
C TRP A 200 19.82 -11.75 0.47
N GLU A 201 19.75 -11.15 1.65
CA GLU A 201 20.91 -10.97 2.52
C GLU A 201 21.50 -12.33 2.88
N GLU A 202 22.83 -12.41 3.00
CA GLU A 202 23.52 -13.67 3.20
C GLU A 202 23.08 -14.32 4.52
N LEU A 203 22.74 -15.62 4.49
CA LEU A 203 22.14 -16.37 5.61
C LEU A 203 20.69 -15.97 5.97
N TYR A 204 20.18 -14.86 5.47
CA TYR A 204 18.82 -14.36 5.74
C TYR A 204 17.84 -14.59 4.57
N SER A 205 18.15 -15.52 3.68
CA SER A 205 17.20 -15.96 2.66
C SER A 205 16.04 -16.77 3.27
N PRO A 206 14.87 -16.84 2.62
CA PRO A 206 13.74 -17.65 3.10
C PRO A 206 14.03 -19.16 3.22
N SER A 207 15.12 -19.65 2.62
CA SER A 207 15.57 -21.04 2.76
C SER A 207 16.54 -21.26 3.92
N GLN A 208 17.07 -20.20 4.51
CA GLN A 208 18.11 -20.25 5.54
C GLN A 208 17.62 -19.71 6.88
N THR A 209 16.73 -18.72 6.86
CA THR A 209 16.19 -18.06 8.05
C THR A 209 14.67 -18.16 8.06
N ALA A 210 14.11 -18.42 9.24
CA ALA A 210 12.67 -18.43 9.44
C ALA A 210 12.11 -17.00 9.52
N LEU A 211 10.85 -16.81 9.12
CA LEU A 211 10.15 -15.57 9.43
C LEU A 211 9.98 -15.44 10.94
N LEU A 212 10.43 -14.32 11.50
CA LEU A 212 10.09 -13.96 12.86
C LEU A 212 8.69 -13.35 12.93
N PRO A 213 8.01 -13.42 14.10
CA PRO A 213 6.83 -12.61 14.37
C PRO A 213 7.13 -11.12 14.23
N ILE A 214 6.10 -10.32 13.94
CA ILE A 214 6.21 -8.85 13.95
C ILE A 214 6.80 -8.37 15.30
N PRO A 215 7.89 -7.59 15.30
CA PRO A 215 8.53 -7.10 16.52
C PRO A 215 7.55 -6.36 17.42
N LYS A 216 7.66 -6.52 18.75
CA LYS A 216 6.65 -5.97 19.69
C LYS A 216 6.52 -4.46 19.61
N ALA A 217 7.62 -3.75 19.39
CA ALA A 217 7.62 -2.29 19.23
C ALA A 217 6.89 -1.89 17.94
N LEU A 218 7.19 -2.55 16.83
CA LEU A 218 6.50 -2.33 15.55
C LEU A 218 5.02 -2.70 15.66
N ASP A 219 4.69 -3.81 16.32
CA ASP A 219 3.34 -4.25 16.62
C ASP A 219 2.56 -3.25 17.47
N ALA A 220 3.21 -2.64 18.46
CA ALA A 220 2.60 -1.60 19.28
C ALA A 220 2.34 -0.32 18.47
N ILE A 221 3.27 0.09 17.60
CA ILE A 221 3.09 1.26 16.71
C ILE A 221 1.97 0.99 15.72
N LEU A 222 2.01 -0.13 15.02
CA LEU A 222 0.99 -0.52 14.05
C LEU A 222 -0.33 -0.80 14.73
N GLY A 223 -0.32 -1.41 15.91
CA GLY A 223 -1.45 -1.66 16.77
C GLY A 223 -2.03 -0.40 17.39
N ALA A 224 -1.26 0.68 17.60
CA ALA A 224 -1.74 1.98 18.05
C ALA A 224 -2.18 2.87 16.88
N ALA A 225 -1.57 2.76 15.71
CA ALA A 225 -2.06 3.41 14.49
C ALA A 225 -3.35 2.74 14.00
N HIS A 226 -3.37 1.40 13.97
CA HIS A 226 -4.57 0.59 13.77
C HIS A 226 -5.54 0.75 14.93
N GLY A 227 -5.04 0.87 16.16
CA GLY A 227 -5.78 1.05 17.40
C GLY A 227 -6.36 2.44 17.56
N ASN A 228 -5.77 3.49 17.00
CA ASN A 228 -6.36 4.82 16.87
C ASN A 228 -7.34 4.85 15.69
N ARG A 229 -7.11 4.03 14.65
CA ARG A 229 -8.15 3.70 13.67
C ARG A 229 -9.30 2.89 14.29
N ILE A 230 -9.06 2.06 15.32
CA ILE A 230 -10.05 1.27 16.09
C ILE A 230 -10.66 2.06 17.27
N ARG A 231 -9.96 2.98 17.93
CA ARG A 231 -10.55 3.90 18.91
C ARG A 231 -11.50 4.88 18.21
N TYR A 232 -11.38 4.98 16.89
CA TYR A 232 -12.34 5.56 15.97
C TYR A 232 -13.18 4.53 15.17
N ALA A 233 -13.16 3.24 15.55
CA ALA A 233 -14.01 2.19 14.98
C ALA A 233 -14.57 1.21 16.05
N PRO A 234 -15.89 1.12 16.26
CA PRO A 234 -16.45 0.10 17.12
C PRO A 234 -16.21 -1.29 16.52
N GLY A 235 -15.82 -2.24 17.37
CA GLY A 235 -16.03 -3.65 17.09
C GLY A 235 -17.52 -3.96 17.16
N THR A 236 -18.07 -4.48 16.08
CA THR A 236 -19.27 -5.33 16.04
C THR A 236 -19.21 -6.16 14.76
N PRO A 237 -19.93 -7.29 14.69
CA PRO A 237 -19.74 -8.35 13.69
C PRO A 237 -20.01 -7.84 12.28
N THR A 238 -19.60 -8.64 11.29
CA THR A 238 -19.90 -8.46 9.86
C THR A 238 -21.26 -7.79 9.69
N ALA A 239 -21.26 -6.60 9.09
CA ALA A 239 -22.48 -5.81 8.96
C ALA A 239 -23.47 -6.65 8.14
N ALA A 240 -24.68 -6.87 8.66
CA ALA A 240 -25.76 -7.43 7.85
C ALA A 240 -25.87 -6.59 6.56
N PRO A 241 -26.21 -7.16 5.39
CA PRO A 241 -26.21 -6.45 4.11
C PRO A 241 -26.89 -5.07 4.12
N GLN A 242 -27.92 -4.89 4.98
CA GLN A 242 -28.58 -3.61 5.22
C GLN A 242 -27.69 -2.52 5.81
N ALA A 243 -26.72 -2.85 6.67
CA ALA A 243 -25.79 -1.90 7.27
C ALA A 243 -24.73 -1.41 6.26
N ILE A 244 -24.29 -2.25 5.31
CA ILE A 244 -23.44 -1.80 4.19
C ILE A 244 -24.21 -0.81 3.30
N GLN A 245 -25.48 -1.12 2.97
CA GLN A 245 -26.33 -0.21 2.20
C GLN A 245 -26.58 1.13 2.91
N LYS A 246 -26.78 1.11 4.23
CA LYS A 246 -26.91 2.35 5.03
C LYS A 246 -25.65 3.22 4.95
N GLN A 247 -24.47 2.60 4.98
CA GLN A 247 -23.20 3.33 4.88
C GLN A 247 -22.94 3.82 3.45
N ALA A 248 -23.37 3.06 2.44
CA ALA A 248 -23.37 3.51 1.05
C ALA A 248 -24.19 4.80 0.88
N GLY A 249 -25.41 4.86 1.44
CA GLY A 249 -26.23 6.06 1.39
C GLY A 249 -25.58 7.28 2.09
N LEU A 250 -24.80 7.05 3.15
CA LEU A 250 -24.01 8.12 3.78
C LEU A 250 -22.84 8.58 2.90
N VAL A 251 -22.20 7.65 2.18
CA VAL A 251 -21.15 7.96 1.19
C VAL A 251 -21.72 8.83 0.07
N ASP A 252 -22.87 8.45 -0.49
CA ASP A 252 -23.54 9.23 -1.54
C ASP A 252 -23.90 10.64 -1.06
N GLN A 253 -24.41 10.77 0.17
CA GLN A 253 -24.71 12.06 0.78
C GLN A 253 -23.45 12.93 0.96
N VAL A 254 -22.32 12.34 1.35
CA VAL A 254 -21.05 13.07 1.50
C VAL A 254 -20.50 13.49 0.15
N ILE A 255 -20.57 12.62 -0.86
CA ILE A 255 -20.15 12.93 -2.24
C ILE A 255 -20.92 14.14 -2.76
N ASP A 256 -22.25 14.12 -2.66
CA ASP A 256 -23.12 15.21 -3.10
C ASP A 256 -22.83 16.53 -2.36
N ARG A 257 -22.83 16.51 -1.02
CA ARG A 257 -22.64 17.73 -0.21
C ARG A 257 -21.23 18.29 -0.28
N ALA A 258 -20.21 17.44 -0.42
CA ALA A 258 -18.83 17.88 -0.62
C ALA A 258 -18.56 18.34 -2.07
N LYS A 259 -19.56 18.25 -2.95
CA LYS A 259 -19.48 18.55 -4.39
C LYS A 259 -18.37 17.75 -5.06
N LEU A 260 -18.31 16.46 -4.76
CA LEU A 260 -17.37 15.51 -5.35
C LEU A 260 -18.04 14.75 -6.49
N VAL A 261 -17.24 14.31 -7.45
CA VAL A 261 -17.67 13.37 -8.50
C VAL A 261 -17.04 12.02 -8.22
N ALA A 262 -17.84 10.96 -8.23
CA ALA A 262 -17.42 9.59 -7.99
C ALA A 262 -18.02 8.63 -9.02
N ASP A 263 -17.34 7.52 -9.26
CA ASP A 263 -17.93 6.42 -10.03
C ASP A 263 -19.03 5.68 -9.25
N THR A 264 -19.76 4.81 -9.95
CA THR A 264 -20.75 3.93 -9.32
C THR A 264 -20.06 2.95 -8.38
N ALA A 265 -20.67 2.72 -7.21
CA ALA A 265 -20.18 1.79 -6.21
C ALA A 265 -19.97 0.39 -6.79
N ARG A 266 -18.83 -0.23 -6.46
CA ARG A 266 -18.47 -1.59 -6.90
C ARG A 266 -18.22 -2.51 -5.72
N ASP A 267 -18.44 -3.81 -5.90
CA ASP A 267 -18.09 -4.80 -4.88
C ASP A 267 -16.61 -4.72 -4.50
N TYR A 268 -16.36 -4.86 -3.20
CA TYR A 268 -15.04 -4.93 -2.62
C TYR A 268 -14.99 -6.00 -1.53
N GLY A 269 -15.10 -7.27 -1.93
CA GLY A 269 -14.91 -8.41 -1.04
C GLY A 269 -15.92 -8.45 0.10
N GLY A 270 -17.20 -8.20 -0.21
CA GLY A 270 -18.28 -8.07 0.76
C GLY A 270 -18.51 -6.65 1.29
N GLY A 271 -17.78 -5.67 0.76
CA GLY A 271 -17.98 -4.23 0.98
C GLY A 271 -18.27 -3.49 -0.34
N LEU A 272 -18.18 -2.16 -0.32
CA LEU A 272 -18.37 -1.30 -1.49
C LEU A 272 -17.20 -0.33 -1.68
N ARG A 273 -16.87 0.00 -2.92
CA ARG A 273 -15.83 0.99 -3.25
C ARG A 273 -16.31 1.98 -4.30
N TRP A 274 -15.94 3.24 -4.09
CA TRP A 274 -16.03 4.35 -5.02
C TRP A 274 -14.63 4.89 -5.32
N ILE A 275 -14.47 5.44 -6.51
CA ILE A 275 -13.28 6.16 -6.94
C ILE A 275 -13.70 7.56 -7.34
N LEU A 276 -13.02 8.55 -6.78
CA LEU A 276 -13.30 9.96 -7.02
C LEU A 276 -12.58 10.43 -8.29
N SER A 277 -13.25 11.26 -9.09
CA SER A 277 -12.65 11.87 -10.30
C SER A 277 -11.75 13.06 -9.97
N GLU A 278 -11.90 13.64 -8.80
CA GLU A 278 -10.96 14.64 -8.29
C GLU A 278 -10.38 14.15 -6.98
N CYS A 279 -9.14 14.54 -6.68
CA CYS A 279 -8.50 14.18 -5.43
C CYS A 279 -8.70 15.28 -4.37
N PRO A 280 -9.62 15.10 -3.42
CA PRO A 280 -9.84 16.06 -2.34
C PRO A 280 -8.73 16.05 -1.29
N PHE A 281 -7.74 15.18 -1.45
CA PHE A 281 -6.62 14.97 -0.54
C PHE A 281 -5.31 15.54 -1.08
N CYS A 282 -5.30 16.07 -2.29
CA CYS A 282 -4.10 16.57 -2.94
C CYS A 282 -3.74 17.97 -2.43
N PRO A 283 -2.49 18.29 -2.06
CA PRO A 283 -2.08 19.66 -1.70
C PRO A 283 -2.40 20.67 -2.80
N GLU A 284 -2.91 21.85 -2.44
CA GLU A 284 -3.19 22.91 -3.42
C GLU A 284 -1.92 23.39 -4.12
N SER A 285 -0.78 23.34 -3.43
CA SER A 285 0.53 23.70 -3.95
C SER A 285 1.15 22.64 -4.89
N ASP A 286 0.60 21.43 -4.93
CA ASP A 286 1.18 20.29 -5.64
C ASP A 286 0.08 19.31 -6.11
N PRO A 287 -0.79 19.75 -7.06
CA PRO A 287 -1.90 18.96 -7.56
C PRO A 287 -1.43 17.74 -8.37
N HIS A 288 -2.25 16.70 -8.45
CA HIS A 288 -2.05 15.60 -9.39
C HIS A 288 -3.27 15.46 -10.32
N ALA A 289 -3.03 14.91 -11.51
CA ALA A 289 -4.08 14.63 -12.49
C ALA A 289 -5.10 13.61 -11.98
N ASP A 290 -6.30 13.59 -12.57
CA ASP A 290 -7.29 12.53 -12.31
C ASP A 290 -6.76 11.18 -12.81
N ASP A 291 -6.24 10.39 -11.87
CA ASP A 291 -5.75 9.05 -12.11
C ASP A 291 -6.51 8.01 -11.28
N GLY A 292 -7.69 8.39 -10.77
CA GLY A 292 -8.56 7.58 -9.91
C GLY A 292 -7.85 6.81 -8.79
N THR A 293 -6.78 7.39 -8.27
CA THR A 293 -6.20 7.00 -7.00
C THR A 293 -6.97 7.47 -5.76
N PRO A 294 -7.79 8.54 -5.78
CA PRO A 294 -8.63 8.87 -4.62
C PRO A 294 -9.86 7.95 -4.55
N PHE A 295 -10.16 7.42 -3.38
CA PHE A 295 -11.20 6.42 -3.19
C PHE A 295 -12.00 6.65 -1.90
N ILE A 296 -13.19 6.05 -1.87
CA ILE A 296 -13.98 5.79 -0.66
C ILE A 296 -14.30 4.30 -0.64
N ILE A 297 -14.17 3.63 0.51
CA ILE A 297 -14.44 2.21 0.69
C ILE A 297 -15.33 2.05 1.91
N VAL A 298 -16.46 1.37 1.76
CA VAL A 298 -17.21 0.73 2.84
C VAL A 298 -16.69 -0.70 2.96
N LEU A 299 -16.11 -1.06 4.10
CA LEU A 299 -15.61 -2.41 4.37
C LEU A 299 -16.76 -3.39 4.69
N PRO A 300 -16.54 -4.71 4.67
CA PRO A 300 -17.58 -5.71 4.97
C PRO A 300 -18.19 -5.62 6.38
N ASP A 301 -17.54 -4.91 7.29
CA ASP A 301 -18.06 -4.60 8.63
C ASP A 301 -18.73 -3.22 8.71
N GLY A 302 -18.95 -2.55 7.59
CA GLY A 302 -19.63 -1.26 7.49
C GLY A 302 -18.76 -0.04 7.80
N ARG A 303 -17.46 -0.19 8.04
CA ARG A 303 -16.55 0.96 8.25
C ARG A 303 -16.28 1.70 6.94
N ILE A 304 -16.21 3.03 6.98
CA ILE A 304 -15.89 3.86 5.81
C ILE A 304 -14.45 4.38 5.89
N VAL A 305 -13.68 4.17 4.83
CA VAL A 305 -12.33 4.70 4.64
C VAL A 305 -12.31 5.55 3.38
N ALA A 306 -11.64 6.69 3.42
CA ALA A 306 -11.35 7.48 2.22
C ALA A 306 -9.89 7.92 2.21
N GLY A 307 -9.29 7.98 1.02
CA GLY A 307 -7.88 8.35 0.86
C GLY A 307 -7.45 8.38 -0.59
N CYS A 308 -6.14 8.55 -0.82
CA CYS A 308 -5.52 8.51 -2.14
C CYS A 308 -4.22 7.69 -2.08
N HIS A 309 -3.87 6.98 -3.16
CA HIS A 309 -2.67 6.14 -3.22
C HIS A 309 -1.35 6.94 -3.33
N HIS A 310 -1.39 8.22 -3.69
CA HIS A 310 -0.20 9.06 -3.82
C HIS A 310 0.42 9.46 -2.48
N ASN A 311 1.76 9.43 -2.40
CA ASN A 311 2.52 9.83 -1.21
C ASN A 311 2.18 11.25 -0.76
N ARG A 312 2.13 12.22 -1.68
CA ARG A 312 1.82 13.63 -1.38
C ARG A 312 0.43 13.82 -0.72
N CYS A 313 -0.56 13.09 -1.19
CA CYS A 313 -1.92 13.14 -0.65
C CYS A 313 -2.00 12.46 0.71
N ARG A 314 -1.32 11.33 0.88
CA ARG A 314 -1.20 10.65 2.18
C ARG A 314 -0.50 11.54 3.22
N GLN A 315 0.51 12.30 2.81
CA GLN A 315 1.19 13.29 3.65
C GLN A 315 0.26 14.43 4.06
N ARG A 316 -0.55 15.01 3.14
CA ARG A 316 -1.53 16.05 3.49
C ARG A 316 -2.56 15.56 4.51
N ILE A 317 -3.10 14.35 4.31
CA ILE A 317 -4.05 13.73 5.26
C ILE A 317 -3.38 13.57 6.63
N ALA A 318 -2.14 13.07 6.67
CA ALA A 318 -1.40 12.88 7.90
C ALA A 318 -1.11 14.22 8.61
N ALA A 319 -0.68 15.25 7.88
CA ALA A 319 -0.42 16.59 8.41
C ALA A 319 -1.68 17.25 8.97
N ALA A 320 -2.86 16.93 8.43
CA ALA A 320 -4.14 17.41 8.94
C ALA A 320 -4.55 16.72 10.27
N GLY A 321 -3.86 15.66 10.70
CA GLY A 321 -4.14 14.94 11.95
C GLY A 321 -5.50 14.22 11.96
N VAL A 322 -6.11 14.01 10.79
CA VAL A 322 -7.46 13.43 10.65
C VAL A 322 -7.48 12.36 9.55
N SER A 323 -8.50 11.51 9.52
CA SER A 323 -8.67 10.54 8.43
C SER A 323 -9.16 11.23 7.15
N GLY A 324 -8.91 10.62 5.99
CA GLY A 324 -9.46 11.14 4.73
C GLY A 324 -10.99 11.22 4.76
N TRP A 325 -11.67 10.24 5.37
CA TRP A 325 -13.13 10.30 5.55
C TRP A 325 -13.59 11.50 6.39
N HIS A 326 -12.84 11.85 7.45
CA HIS A 326 -13.12 13.04 8.24
C HIS A 326 -12.96 14.32 7.41
N MET A 327 -11.91 14.43 6.59
CA MET A 327 -11.73 15.56 5.67
C MET A 327 -12.92 15.72 4.71
N LEU A 328 -13.43 14.62 4.16
CA LEU A 328 -14.61 14.66 3.28
C LEU A 328 -15.86 15.11 4.01
N ARG A 329 -16.09 14.62 5.23
CA ARG A 329 -17.24 15.02 6.05
C ARG A 329 -17.17 16.50 6.45
N LYS A 330 -15.98 17.01 6.74
CA LYS A 330 -15.74 18.43 6.99
C LYS A 330 -16.07 19.26 5.76
N ARG A 331 -15.58 18.85 4.58
CA ARG A 331 -15.91 19.48 3.29
C ARG A 331 -17.43 19.43 3.00
N ALA A 332 -18.12 18.37 3.39
CA ALA A 332 -19.57 18.21 3.27
C ALA A 332 -20.40 18.98 4.33
N GLY A 333 -19.75 19.65 5.29
CA GLY A 333 -20.44 20.34 6.39
C GLY A 333 -21.15 19.40 7.37
N LEU A 334 -20.71 18.15 7.48
CA LEU A 334 -21.30 17.11 8.34
C LEU A 334 -20.49 16.87 9.62
N GLU A 335 -19.81 17.88 10.14
CA GLU A 335 -19.08 17.81 11.42
C GLU A 335 -20.06 17.55 12.59
N ARG A 336 -19.65 16.73 13.55
CA ARG A 336 -20.44 16.56 14.78
C ARG A 336 -20.29 17.83 15.62
N ARG A 337 -21.42 18.47 15.98
CA ARG A 337 -21.42 19.55 16.97
C ARG A 337 -20.78 19.04 18.27
N PRO A 338 -19.89 19.83 18.92
CA PRO A 338 -19.30 19.41 20.18
C PRO A 338 -20.39 19.19 21.23
N PHE A 339 -20.28 18.09 21.97
CA PHE A 339 -21.13 17.81 23.12
C PHE A 339 -20.77 18.84 24.19
N LEU A 340 -21.63 19.84 24.43
CA LEU A 340 -21.53 20.70 25.61
C LEU A 340 -21.67 19.80 26.84
N ARG A 341 -20.55 19.51 27.53
CA ARG A 341 -20.61 18.87 28.86
C ARG A 341 -21.44 19.78 29.75
N ARG A 342 -22.59 19.31 30.23
CA ARG A 342 -23.28 19.92 31.37
C ARG A 342 -22.26 19.97 32.51
N GLN A 343 -21.87 21.18 32.94
CA GLN A 343 -21.20 21.37 34.21
C GLN A 343 -22.13 20.85 35.30
N VAL A 344 -21.76 19.74 35.91
CA VAL A 344 -22.32 19.36 37.21
C VAL A 344 -21.66 20.29 38.21
N ILE A 345 -22.38 21.33 38.63
CA ILE A 345 -22.00 22.16 39.76
C ILE A 345 -22.12 21.26 40.99
N ALA A 346 -21.00 20.76 41.49
CA ALA A 346 -20.94 20.12 42.79
C ALA A 346 -21.02 21.21 43.86
N THR A 347 -22.23 21.44 44.39
CA THR A 347 -22.41 22.18 45.64
C THR A 347 -21.87 21.33 46.80
N VAL A 348 -20.73 21.75 47.36
CA VAL A 348 -20.19 21.22 48.62
C VAL A 348 -20.99 21.84 49.77
N PRO A 349 -21.59 21.05 50.69
CA PRO A 349 -22.21 21.62 51.88
C PRO A 349 -21.13 22.08 52.87
N ALA A 350 -21.21 23.32 53.33
CA ALA A 350 -20.39 23.84 54.40
C ALA A 350 -20.73 23.13 55.72
N MET A 351 -19.77 22.39 56.29
CA MET A 351 -19.81 22.00 57.69
C MET A 351 -19.29 23.16 58.55
N VAL A 352 -20.21 23.79 59.27
CA VAL A 352 -19.90 24.76 60.32
C VAL A 352 -19.43 23.97 61.54
N GLY A 353 -18.22 24.30 62.02
CA GLY A 353 -17.62 23.74 63.23
C GLY A 353 -18.36 24.21 64.49
N ALA A 354 -18.52 23.27 65.42
CA ALA A 354 -18.88 23.57 66.80
C ALA A 354 -17.64 24.07 67.56
N ALA A 355 -17.88 25.07 68.40
CA ALA A 355 -16.91 25.74 69.26
C ALA A 355 -16.23 24.81 70.28
N LEU A 356 -14.97 25.13 70.59
CA LEU A 356 -14.55 25.49 71.95
C LEU A 356 -13.69 26.76 71.86
#